data_AF-A0A0E3X453-F1
#
_entry.id   AF-A0A0E3X453-F1
#
_cell.length_a   1.000
_cell.length_b   1.000
_cell.length_c   1.000
_cell.angle_alpha   90.00
_cell.angle_beta   90.00
_cell.angle_gamma   90.00
#
_symmetry.space_group_name_H-M   'P 1'
#
loop_
_entity.id
_entity.type
_entity.pdbx_description
1 polymer ?
#
loop_
_entity_poly.entity_id
_entity_poly.type
_entity_poly.pdbx_seq_one_letter_code
_entity_poly.pdbx_strand_id
1 'polypeptide(L)'
;MRIAATGRKHTDEVKDLMSKNRQGLNNSFYNKTHTPETIEKLRNIAQNRTHLPVKGLDVEITDIETKITTTYSSVREAASYLNSDIKTLLRREKSQLIKGTNKPYKNKYIITIIRGNN
;
A
#
# COMPACT_ATOMS: atom_id res chain seq x y z
N MET A 1 -11.69 5.55 -49.67
CA MET A 1 -11.52 6.23 -48.37
C MET A 1 -11.10 5.19 -47.33
N ARG A 2 -9.99 5.40 -46.60
CA ARG A 2 -9.64 4.55 -45.45
C ARG A 2 -10.45 5.04 -44.25
N ILE A 3 -11.32 4.18 -43.73
CA ILE A 3 -12.01 4.44 -42.46
C ILE A 3 -10.93 4.45 -41.38
N ALA A 4 -10.58 5.63 -40.87
CA ALA A 4 -9.68 5.75 -39.75
C ALA A 4 -10.27 4.97 -38.58
N ALA A 5 -9.52 4.02 -38.03
CA ALA A 5 -9.92 3.21 -36.87
C ALA A 5 -9.88 4.02 -35.57
N THR A 6 -10.26 5.30 -35.63
CA THR A 6 -10.38 6.17 -34.47
C THR A 6 -11.54 5.69 -33.62
N GLY A 7 -11.25 5.16 -32.43
CA GLY A 7 -12.24 4.76 -31.42
C GLY A 7 -12.46 3.26 -31.22
N ARG A 8 -11.83 2.37 -32.01
CA ARG A 8 -11.90 0.92 -31.73
C ARG A 8 -11.02 0.58 -30.53
N LYS A 9 -11.60 -0.08 -29.52
CA LYS A 9 -10.84 -0.62 -28.38
C LYS A 9 -10.19 -1.93 -28.77
N HIS A 10 -8.92 -2.10 -28.42
CA HIS A 10 -8.25 -3.39 -28.51
C HIS A 10 -8.81 -4.37 -27.49
N THR A 11 -8.81 -5.66 -27.84
CA THR A 11 -9.05 -6.74 -26.88
C THR A 11 -7.94 -6.75 -25.82
N ASP A 12 -8.21 -7.33 -24.66
CA ASP A 12 -7.23 -7.37 -23.57
C ASP A 12 -6.00 -8.20 -23.91
N GLU A 13 -6.16 -9.28 -24.69
CA GLU A 13 -5.05 -10.07 -25.24
C GLU A 13 -4.12 -9.22 -26.11
N VAL A 14 -4.68 -8.37 -26.98
CA VAL A 14 -3.90 -7.51 -27.87
C VAL A 14 -3.20 -6.40 -27.09
N LYS A 15 -3.83 -5.86 -26.03
CA LYS A 15 -3.18 -4.90 -25.12
C LYS A 15 -2.00 -5.54 -24.39
N ASP A 16 -2.16 -6.78 -23.92
CA ASP A 16 -1.11 -7.52 -23.24
C ASP A 16 0.06 -7.81 -24.19
N LEU A 17 -0.22 -8.26 -25.42
CA LEU A 17 0.81 -8.47 -26.44
C LEU A 17 1.57 -7.18 -26.76
N MET A 18 0.87 -6.06 -26.94
CA MET A 18 1.49 -4.75 -27.14
C MET A 18 2.29 -4.28 -25.93
N SER A 19 1.86 -4.62 -24.71
CA SER A 19 2.60 -4.34 -23.48
C SER A 19 3.91 -5.12 -23.46
N LYS A 20 3.84 -6.45 -23.64
CA LYS A 20 5.00 -7.35 -23.69
C LYS A 20 6.01 -6.93 -24.75
N ASN A 21 5.55 -6.53 -25.94
CA ASN A 21 6.43 -6.11 -27.02
C ASN A 21 7.16 -4.78 -26.77
N ARG A 22 6.77 -3.97 -25.78
CA ARG A 22 7.44 -2.70 -25.45
C ARG A 22 8.41 -2.81 -24.26
N GLN A 23 8.60 -4.01 -23.74
CA GLN A 23 9.45 -4.29 -22.58
C GLN A 23 10.81 -4.87 -23.01
N GLY A 24 11.76 -4.88 -22.09
CA GLY A 24 13.07 -5.51 -22.29
C GLY A 24 13.83 -4.91 -23.47
N LEU A 25 14.37 -5.78 -24.33
CA LEU A 25 15.17 -5.42 -25.52
C LEU A 25 14.41 -4.53 -26.51
N ASN A 26 13.09 -4.72 -26.60
CA ASN A 26 12.25 -4.00 -27.57
C ASN A 26 11.85 -2.60 -27.08
N ASN A 27 12.18 -2.24 -25.84
CA ASN A 27 12.00 -0.88 -25.36
C ASN A 27 12.96 0.06 -26.11
N SER A 28 12.46 1.14 -26.70
CA SER A 28 13.26 2.14 -27.42
C SER A 28 14.36 2.80 -26.57
N PHE A 29 14.25 2.72 -25.24
CA PHE A 29 15.23 3.22 -24.29
C PHE A 29 16.15 2.12 -23.70
N TYR A 30 16.05 0.88 -24.19
CA TYR A 30 16.93 -0.20 -23.78
C TYR A 30 18.40 0.14 -24.08
N ASN A 31 19.30 -0.13 -23.14
CA ASN A 31 20.73 0.21 -23.18
C ASN A 31 21.05 1.71 -23.39
N LYS A 32 20.11 2.61 -23.16
CA LYS A 32 20.35 4.06 -23.15
C LYS A 32 20.37 4.58 -21.72
N THR A 33 21.23 5.55 -21.47
CA THR A 33 21.32 6.26 -20.19
C THR A 33 20.89 7.70 -20.37
N HIS A 34 20.39 8.31 -19.29
CA HIS A 34 20.09 9.74 -19.28
C HIS A 34 21.37 10.58 -19.30
N THR A 35 21.29 11.76 -19.90
CA THR A 35 22.35 12.78 -19.80
C THR A 35 22.43 13.33 -18.37
N PRO A 36 23.59 13.84 -17.93
CA PRO A 36 23.73 14.43 -16.59
C PRO A 36 22.72 15.55 -16.32
N GLU A 37 22.45 16.40 -17.31
CA GLU A 37 21.44 17.46 -17.22
C GLU A 37 20.03 16.91 -16.96
N THR A 38 19.66 15.81 -17.62
CA THR A 38 18.35 15.17 -17.42
C THR A 38 18.25 14.55 -16.04
N ILE A 39 19.33 13.94 -15.55
CA ILE A 39 19.39 13.35 -14.20
C ILE A 39 19.17 14.44 -13.14
N GLU A 40 19.78 15.61 -13.30
CA GLU A 40 19.60 16.73 -12.39
C GLU A 40 18.16 17.25 -12.37
N LYS A 41 17.53 17.39 -13.55
CA LYS A 41 16.10 17.76 -13.64
C LYS A 41 15.21 16.76 -12.92
N LEU A 42 15.44 15.46 -13.12
CA LEU A 42 14.68 14.40 -12.44
C LEU A 42 14.87 14.43 -10.93
N ARG A 43 16.09 14.71 -10.46
CA ARG A 43 16.41 14.88 -9.03
C ARG A 43 15.64 16.05 -8.42
N ASN A 44 15.65 17.21 -9.07
CA ASN A 44 14.94 18.40 -8.61
C ASN A 44 13.42 18.17 -8.55
N ILE A 45 12.86 17.50 -9.56
CA ILE A 45 11.44 17.12 -9.55
C ILE A 45 11.17 16.20 -8.37
N ALA A 46 11.97 15.14 -8.16
CA ALA A 46 11.76 14.16 -7.10
C ALA A 46 11.81 14.77 -5.69
N GLN A 47 12.73 15.71 -5.44
CA GLN A 47 12.84 16.42 -4.16
C GLN A 47 11.63 17.32 -3.88
N ASN A 48 11.03 17.91 -4.91
CA ASN A 48 9.90 18.82 -4.79
C ASN A 48 8.53 18.13 -4.93
N ARG A 49 8.49 16.79 -4.97
CA ARG A 49 7.21 16.05 -5.02
C ARG A 49 6.45 16.24 -3.71
N THR A 50 5.22 16.70 -3.80
CA THR A 50 4.29 16.71 -2.66
C THR A 50 3.93 15.26 -2.31
N HIS A 51 4.39 14.79 -1.15
CA HIS A 51 3.98 13.50 -0.64
C HIS A 51 2.65 13.65 0.10
N LEU A 52 1.54 13.28 -0.54
CA LEU A 52 0.26 13.18 0.15
C LEU A 52 0.34 12.01 1.16
N PRO A 53 0.12 12.24 2.47
CA PRO A 53 0.12 11.16 3.44
C PRO A 53 -1.04 10.21 3.13
N VAL A 54 -0.71 8.96 2.78
CA VAL A 54 -1.73 7.91 2.67
C VAL A 54 -2.20 7.59 4.08
N LYS A 55 -3.51 7.76 4.34
CA LYS A 55 -4.09 7.44 5.64
C LYS A 55 -3.80 5.97 5.99
N GLY A 56 -3.34 5.74 7.21
CA GLY A 56 -3.13 4.39 7.74
C GLY A 56 -4.43 3.64 8.00
N LEU A 57 -4.30 2.41 8.48
CA LEU A 57 -5.43 1.66 9.05
C LEU A 57 -5.66 2.11 10.48
N ASP A 58 -6.89 2.51 10.79
CA ASP A 58 -7.28 2.89 12.14
C ASP A 58 -7.28 1.63 13.04
N VAL A 59 -6.83 1.77 14.28
CA VAL A 59 -6.71 0.66 15.24
C VAL A 59 -7.36 1.04 16.56
N GLU A 60 -8.25 0.17 17.03
CA GLU A 60 -8.86 0.26 18.35
C GLU A 60 -8.14 -0.67 19.32
N ILE A 61 -7.77 -0.13 20.49
CA ILE A 61 -7.21 -0.88 21.60
C ILE A 61 -8.15 -0.73 22.78
N THR A 62 -8.74 -1.84 23.24
CA THR A 62 -9.58 -1.88 24.43
C THR A 62 -8.82 -2.54 25.57
N ASP A 63 -8.68 -1.84 26.70
CA ASP A 63 -8.13 -2.42 27.92
C ASP A 63 -9.23 -3.24 28.63
N ILE A 64 -8.91 -4.47 29.03
CA ILE A 64 -9.85 -5.41 29.66
C ILE A 64 -10.24 -4.95 31.07
N GLU A 65 -9.30 -4.36 31.81
CA GLU A 65 -9.51 -3.99 33.21
C GLU A 65 -10.37 -2.72 33.32
N THR A 66 -10.01 -1.70 32.53
CA THR A 66 -10.66 -0.38 32.59
C THR A 66 -11.82 -0.24 31.62
N LYS A 67 -11.95 -1.15 30.64
CA LYS A 67 -12.92 -1.11 29.53
C LYS A 67 -12.83 0.16 28.67
N ILE A 68 -11.75 0.92 28.78
CA ILE A 68 -11.50 2.11 27.97
C ILE A 68 -11.01 1.66 26.60
N THR A 69 -11.58 2.25 25.54
CA THR A 69 -11.16 2.02 24.15
C THR A 69 -10.48 3.27 23.62
N THR A 70 -9.25 3.11 23.14
CA THR A 70 -8.47 4.16 22.49
C THR A 70 -8.33 3.87 21.00
N THR A 71 -8.58 4.88 20.18
CA THR A 71 -8.48 4.80 18.72
C THR A 71 -7.21 5.49 18.25
N TYR A 72 -6.42 4.79 17.43
CA TYR A 72 -5.20 5.31 16.81
C TYR A 72 -5.36 5.40 15.30
N SER A 73 -4.72 6.40 14.71
CA SER A 73 -4.80 6.70 13.26
C SER A 73 -4.02 5.71 12.39
N SER A 74 -3.15 4.90 13.00
CA SER A 74 -2.33 3.92 12.30
C SER A 74 -1.93 2.74 13.18
N VAL A 75 -1.67 1.60 12.53
CA VAL A 75 -1.06 0.41 13.17
C VAL A 75 0.29 0.73 13.81
N ARG A 76 1.05 1.67 13.24
CA ARG A 76 2.36 2.08 13.78
C ARG A 76 2.20 2.80 15.12
N GLU A 77 1.26 3.72 15.20
CA GLU A 77 0.98 4.48 16.42
C GLU A 77 0.50 3.55 17.54
N ALA A 78 -0.44 2.65 17.23
CA ALA A 78 -0.89 1.59 18.14
C ALA A 78 0.25 0.67 18.60
N ALA A 79 1.15 0.27 17.69
CA ALA A 79 2.29 -0.57 18.01
C ALA A 79 3.29 0.14 18.94
N SER A 80 3.51 1.45 18.74
CA SER A 80 4.33 2.29 19.59
C SER A 80 3.76 2.37 21.01
N TYR A 81 2.45 2.61 21.15
CA TYR A 81 1.76 2.63 22.45
C TYR A 81 1.91 1.30 23.21
N LEU A 82 1.80 0.17 22.51
CA LEU A 82 1.93 -1.16 23.10
C LEU A 82 3.39 -1.62 23.30
N ASN A 83 4.38 -0.79 22.93
CA ASN A 83 5.79 -1.14 22.85
C ASN A 83 6.00 -2.50 22.14
N SER A 84 5.55 -2.56 20.88
CA SER A 84 5.50 -3.77 20.06
C SER A 84 5.80 -3.45 18.59
N ASP A 85 6.15 -4.47 17.80
CA ASP A 85 6.40 -4.30 16.37
C ASP A 85 5.11 -4.34 15.53
N ILE A 86 5.07 -3.56 14.45
CA ILE A 86 3.95 -3.50 13.49
C ILE A 86 3.58 -4.89 12.96
N LYS A 87 4.58 -5.70 12.61
CA LYS A 87 4.37 -7.06 12.07
C LYS A 87 3.71 -7.97 13.10
N THR A 88 3.94 -7.74 14.38
CA THR A 88 3.33 -8.52 15.46
C THR A 88 1.82 -8.30 15.48
N LEU A 89 1.37 -7.04 15.37
CA LEU A 89 -0.05 -6.71 15.30
C LEU A 89 -0.71 -7.28 14.04
N LEU A 90 -0.09 -7.11 12.87
CA LEU A 90 -0.61 -7.64 11.60
C LEU A 90 -0.68 -9.17 11.58
N ARG A 91 0.34 -9.86 12.09
CA ARG A 91 0.33 -11.33 12.20
C ARG A 91 -0.76 -11.80 13.15
N ARG A 92 -0.97 -11.06 14.25
CA ARG A 92 -2.01 -11.36 15.23
C ARG A 92 -3.41 -11.23 14.63
N GLU A 93 -3.70 -10.12 13.96
CA GLU A 93 -4.96 -9.88 13.25
C GLU A 93 -5.27 -11.05 12.31
N LYS A 94 -4.33 -11.43 11.43
CA LYS A 94 -4.49 -12.59 10.53
C LYS A 94 -4.82 -13.88 11.29
N SER A 95 -4.12 -14.16 12.39
CA SER A 95 -4.37 -15.35 13.20
C SER A 95 -5.75 -15.35 13.85
N GLN A 96 -6.21 -14.18 14.31
CA GLN A 96 -7.52 -14.02 14.94
C GLN A 96 -8.66 -14.16 13.93
N LEU A 97 -8.48 -13.64 12.71
CA LEU A 97 -9.45 -13.81 11.62
C LEU A 97 -9.61 -15.28 11.24
N ILE A 98 -8.50 -16.03 11.14
CA ILE A 98 -8.51 -17.48 10.85
C ILE A 98 -9.21 -18.26 11.97
N LYS A 99 -8.96 -17.90 13.24
CA LYS A 99 -9.48 -18.62 14.40
C LYS A 99 -10.90 -18.19 14.80
N GLY A 100 -11.39 -17.06 14.30
CA GLY A 100 -12.67 -16.47 14.71
C GLY A 100 -12.71 -15.98 16.16
N THR A 101 -11.56 -15.82 16.83
CA THR A 101 -11.50 -15.45 18.26
C THR A 101 -10.48 -14.34 18.50
N ASN A 102 -10.87 -13.26 19.19
CA ASN A 102 -9.97 -12.18 19.60
C ASN A 102 -9.37 -12.48 20.98
N LYS A 103 -8.18 -13.08 21.00
CA LYS A 103 -7.44 -13.31 22.26
C LYS A 103 -6.85 -11.99 22.80
N PRO A 104 -6.70 -11.84 24.13
CA PRO A 104 -6.06 -10.67 24.72
C PRO A 104 -4.55 -10.64 24.47
N TYR A 105 -4.03 -9.46 24.15
CA TYR A 105 -2.62 -9.17 23.95
C TYR A 105 -1.97 -8.79 25.29
N LYS A 106 -0.84 -9.42 25.61
CA LYS A 106 -0.18 -9.29 26.93
C LYS A 106 -1.17 -9.50 28.11
N ASN A 107 -2.20 -10.33 27.90
CA ASN A 107 -3.31 -10.58 28.82
C ASN A 107 -4.09 -9.34 29.29
N LYS A 108 -3.94 -8.19 28.59
CA LYS A 108 -4.52 -6.92 29.03
C LYS A 108 -5.31 -6.19 27.93
N TYR A 109 -4.88 -6.29 26.68
CA TYR A 109 -5.43 -5.46 25.59
C TYR A 109 -6.13 -6.29 24.53
N ILE A 110 -7.34 -5.92 24.14
CA ILE A 110 -8.00 -6.40 22.93
C ILE A 110 -7.69 -5.40 21.82
N ILE A 111 -7.24 -5.92 20.67
CA ILE A 111 -6.79 -5.09 19.54
C ILE A 111 -7.66 -5.44 18.34
N THR A 112 -8.21 -4.41 17.70
CA THR A 112 -9.03 -4.54 16.50
C THR A 112 -8.51 -3.56 15.46
N ILE A 113 -8.11 -4.07 14.28
CA ILE A 113 -7.69 -3.24 13.15
C ILE A 113 -8.92 -3.00 12.28
N ILE A 114 -9.30 -1.74 12.10
CA ILE A 114 -10.42 -1.35 11.27
C ILE A 114 -9.93 -1.34 9.82
N ARG A 115 -10.34 -2.34 9.04
CA ARG A 115 -10.27 -2.28 7.59
C ARG A 115 -11.63 -1.84 7.10
N GLY A 116 -11.72 -0.66 6.51
CA GLY A 116 -12.96 -0.21 5.88
C GLY A 116 -13.39 -1.23 4.82
N ASN A 117 -14.62 -1.72 4.92
CA ASN A 117 -15.32 -2.27 3.76
C ASN A 117 -15.70 -1.08 2.88
N ASN A 118 -14.83 -0.71 1.95
CA ASN A 118 -15.22 0.03 0.76
C ASN A 118 -15.39 -0.96 -0.39
#